data_AF-A0A7Y2BL58-F1
#
_entry.id   AF-A0A7Y2BL58-F1
#
_cell.length_a   1.000
_cell.length_b   1.000
_cell.length_c   1.000
_cell.angle_alpha   90.00
_cell.angle_beta   90.00
_cell.angle_gamma   90.00
#
_symmetry.space_group_name_H-M   'P 1'
#
loop_
_entity.id
_entity.type
_entity.pdbx_description
1 polymer ?
#
loop_
_entity_poly.entity_id
_entity_poly.type
_entity_poly.pdbx_seq_one_letter_code
_entity_poly.pdbx_strand_id
1 'polypeptide(L)'
;MSNSIAIALIAAASFPGFFCYIYTSRLANAVATDIVTGVVGGLPVPAEYRWRLLYQRWVYYVCPAVGAAVAAAAINFKIARLAVDDGVQSIAYLFAFGFALAVVGWLLTGLSEFAYYRRVLKEATKD
;
A
#
# COMPACT_ATOMS: atom_id res chain seq x y z
N MET A 1 -20.18 -25.44 7.42
CA MET A 1 -20.16 -24.26 6.51
C MET A 1 -20.12 -24.81 5.09
N SER A 2 -20.94 -24.33 4.15
CA SER A 2 -20.75 -24.72 2.75
C SER A 2 -19.47 -24.09 2.19
N ASN A 3 -18.77 -24.80 1.32
CA ASN A 3 -17.50 -24.35 0.72
C ASN A 3 -17.61 -22.96 0.07
N SER A 4 -18.78 -22.63 -0.50
CA SER A 4 -19.07 -21.32 -1.11
C SER A 4 -18.99 -20.16 -0.10
N ILE A 5 -19.41 -20.37 1.15
CA ILE A 5 -19.38 -19.34 2.19
C ILE A 5 -17.93 -19.12 2.69
N ALA A 6 -17.14 -20.18 2.80
CA ALA A 6 -15.74 -20.08 3.23
C ALA A 6 -14.88 -19.31 2.21
N ILE A 7 -15.07 -19.57 0.92
CA ILE A 7 -14.38 -18.85 -0.17
C ILE A 7 -14.77 -17.37 -0.18
N ALA A 8 -16.05 -17.06 0.01
CA ALA A 8 -16.52 -15.67 0.09
C ALA A 8 -15.90 -14.93 1.29
N LEU A 9 -15.74 -15.59 2.43
CA LEU A 9 -15.10 -15.01 3.62
C LEU A 9 -13.59 -14.77 3.44
N ILE A 10 -12.89 -15.69 2.75
CA ILE A 10 -11.49 -15.53 2.35
C ILE A 10 -11.33 -14.28 1.48
N ALA A 11 -12.20 -14.11 0.47
CA ALA A 11 -12.18 -12.91 -0.37
C ALA A 11 -12.53 -11.64 0.42
N ALA A 12 -13.52 -11.70 1.31
CA ALA A 12 -13.97 -10.57 2.13
C ALA A 12 -12.88 -10.03 3.07
N ALA A 13 -12.00 -10.89 3.59
CA ALA A 13 -10.88 -10.49 4.46
C ALA A 13 -9.89 -9.52 3.77
N SER A 14 -9.95 -9.42 2.44
CA SER A 14 -9.11 -8.56 1.61
C SER A 14 -9.60 -7.10 1.54
N PHE A 15 -10.90 -6.87 1.74
CA PHE A 15 -11.54 -5.57 1.49
C PHE A 15 -11.13 -4.44 2.44
N PRO A 16 -10.93 -4.67 3.76
CA PRO A 16 -10.48 -3.60 4.66
C PRO A 16 -9.13 -3.00 4.24
N GLY A 17 -8.22 -3.84 3.72
CA GLY A 17 -6.94 -3.40 3.20
C GLY A 17 -7.06 -2.50 1.97
N PHE A 18 -7.99 -2.84 1.08
CA PHE A 18 -8.28 -2.06 -0.13
C PHE A 18 -8.86 -0.68 0.21
N PHE A 19 -9.72 -0.60 1.22
CA PHE A 19 -10.30 0.66 1.68
C PHE A 19 -9.26 1.57 2.34
N CYS A 20 -8.45 1.03 3.26
CA CYS A 20 -7.34 1.77 3.87
C CYS A 20 -6.39 2.32 2.80
N TYR A 21 -6.06 1.50 1.79
CA TYR A 21 -5.23 1.91 0.67
C TYR A 21 -5.82 3.08 -0.14
N ILE A 22 -7.08 2.98 -0.58
CA ILE A 22 -7.73 4.05 -1.36
C ILE A 22 -7.76 5.35 -0.55
N TYR A 23 -8.13 5.26 0.73
CA TYR A 23 -8.21 6.42 1.60
C TYR A 23 -6.85 7.11 1.77
N THR A 24 -5.79 6.35 2.08
CA THR A 24 -4.46 6.92 2.30
C THR A 24 -3.79 7.40 1.01
N SER A 25 -4.05 6.74 -0.12
CA SER A 25 -3.62 7.19 -1.45
C SER A 25 -4.21 8.56 -1.80
N ARG A 26 -5.50 8.79 -1.54
CA ARG A 26 -6.14 10.09 -1.76
C ARG A 26 -5.53 11.16 -0.86
N LEU A 27 -5.29 10.85 0.41
CA LEU A 27 -4.67 11.78 1.35
C LEU A 27 -3.25 12.16 0.91
N ALA A 28 -2.45 11.18 0.48
CA ALA A 28 -1.08 11.42 0.01
C ALA A 28 -1.05 12.24 -1.29
N ASN A 29 -1.98 11.99 -2.23
CA ASN A 29 -2.08 12.77 -3.46
C ASN A 29 -2.53 14.21 -3.24
N ALA A 30 -3.47 14.45 -2.32
CA ALA A 30 -3.88 15.81 -1.96
C ALA A 30 -2.69 16.63 -1.44
N VAL A 31 -1.94 16.09 -0.48
CA VAL A 31 -0.78 16.79 0.09
C VAL A 31 0.34 16.99 -0.95
N ALA A 32 0.58 16.00 -1.80
CA ALA A 32 1.56 16.13 -2.88
C ALA A 32 1.17 17.23 -3.88
N THR A 33 -0.12 17.34 -4.21
CA THR A 33 -0.65 18.35 -5.12
C THR A 33 -0.51 19.75 -4.52
N ASP A 34 -0.82 19.92 -3.22
CA ASP A 34 -0.67 21.21 -2.54
C ASP A 34 0.78 21.70 -2.56
N ILE A 35 1.75 20.79 -2.32
CA ILE A 35 3.16 21.16 -2.33
C ILE A 35 3.66 21.46 -3.76
N VAL A 36 3.26 20.66 -4.76
CA VAL A 36 3.60 20.94 -6.17
C VAL A 36 3.01 22.28 -6.62
N THR A 37 1.75 22.56 -6.25
CA THR A 37 1.10 23.85 -6.56
C THR A 37 1.86 25.02 -5.92
N GLY A 38 2.34 24.86 -4.69
CA GLY A 38 3.21 25.83 -4.03
C GLY A 38 4.54 26.05 -4.76
N VAL A 39 5.17 25.00 -5.29
CA VAL A 39 6.39 25.10 -6.12
C VAL A 39 6.11 25.88 -7.40
N VAL A 40 5.04 25.55 -8.13
CA VAL A 40 4.66 26.23 -9.39
C VAL A 40 4.31 27.70 -9.16
N GLY A 41 3.74 28.03 -8.01
CA GLY A 41 3.48 29.42 -7.60
C GLY A 41 4.72 30.24 -7.22
N GLY A 42 5.93 29.67 -7.30
CA GLY A 42 7.18 30.36 -6.97
C GLY A 42 7.41 30.54 -5.46
N LEU A 43 6.65 29.84 -4.61
CA LEU A 43 6.89 29.88 -3.17
C LEU A 43 8.10 29.01 -2.83
N PRO A 44 9.08 29.51 -2.05
CA PRO A 44 10.21 28.72 -1.63
C PRO A 44 9.71 27.58 -0.75
N VAL A 45 9.79 26.34 -1.23
CA VAL A 45 9.42 25.15 -0.44
C VAL A 45 10.56 24.85 0.54
N PRO A 46 10.35 25.04 1.85
CA PRO A 46 11.39 24.75 2.85
C PRO A 46 11.81 23.29 2.76
N ALA A 47 13.09 23.00 3.01
CA ALA A 47 13.63 21.64 2.95
C ALA A 47 12.83 20.62 3.78
N GLU A 48 12.24 21.09 4.89
CA GLU A 48 11.34 20.31 5.74
C GLU A 48 10.10 19.79 5.00
N TYR A 49 9.46 20.60 4.15
CA TYR A 49 8.28 20.19 3.38
C TYR A 49 8.62 19.19 2.27
N ARG A 50 9.83 19.26 1.71
CA ARG A 50 10.35 18.29 0.73
C ARG A 50 10.54 16.91 1.35
N TRP A 51 11.10 16.86 2.55
CA TRP A 51 11.26 15.63 3.33
C TRP A 51 9.94 15.08 3.84
N ARG A 52 9.02 15.96 4.28
CA ARG A 52 7.66 15.56 4.66
C ARG A 52 6.91 14.93 3.48
N LEU A 53 7.08 15.42 2.25
CA LEU A 53 6.44 14.83 1.07
C LEU A 53 6.89 13.37 0.82
N LEU A 54 8.20 13.12 0.92
CA LEU A 54 8.77 11.77 0.80
C LEU A 54 8.34 10.86 1.96
N TYR A 55 8.38 11.37 3.19
CA TYR A 55 8.08 10.59 4.39
C TYR A 55 6.59 10.26 4.50
N GLN A 56 5.72 11.22 4.20
CA GLN A 56 4.27 11.03 4.22
C GLN A 56 3.81 10.03 3.18
N ARG A 57 4.38 10.03 1.97
CA ARG A 57 4.07 9.00 0.99
C ARG A 57 4.46 7.61 1.50
N TRP A 58 5.65 7.46 2.05
CA TRP A 58 6.10 6.15 2.50
C TRP A 58 5.29 5.62 3.70
N VAL A 59 5.01 6.50 4.67
CA VAL A 59 4.26 6.19 5.89
C VAL A 59 2.76 6.02 5.64
N TYR A 60 2.14 6.82 4.76
CA TYR A 60 0.69 6.74 4.55
C TYR A 60 0.32 5.83 3.37
N TYR A 61 1.17 5.69 2.36
CA TYR A 61 0.84 4.84 1.21
C TYR A 61 1.28 3.41 1.45
N VAL A 62 2.53 3.19 1.87
CA VAL A 62 3.11 1.84 1.82
C VAL A 62 3.05 1.11 3.14
N CYS A 63 3.22 1.77 4.28
CA CYS A 63 3.03 1.10 5.56
C CYS A 63 1.61 0.50 5.71
N PRO A 64 0.51 1.20 5.34
CA PRO A 64 -0.84 0.63 5.42
C PRO A 64 -1.07 -0.48 4.40
N ALA A 65 -0.56 -0.33 3.17
CA ALA A 65 -0.69 -1.36 2.15
C ALA A 65 0.05 -2.64 2.53
N VAL A 66 1.28 -2.53 3.02
CA VAL A 66 2.08 -3.67 3.52
C VAL A 66 1.43 -4.26 4.77
N GLY A 67 1.06 -3.45 5.75
CA GLY A 67 0.42 -3.92 6.98
C GLY A 67 -0.89 -4.67 6.71
N ALA A 68 -1.73 -4.15 5.82
CA ALA A 68 -2.97 -4.81 5.42
C ALA A 68 -2.71 -6.11 4.66
N ALA A 69 -1.76 -6.13 3.73
CA ALA A 69 -1.41 -7.34 2.99
C ALA A 69 -0.81 -8.42 3.91
N VAL A 70 0.05 -8.06 4.86
CA VAL A 70 0.59 -9.00 5.87
C VAL A 70 -0.52 -9.55 6.76
N ALA A 71 -1.44 -8.69 7.24
CA ALA A 71 -2.57 -9.13 8.05
C ALA A 71 -3.48 -10.09 7.27
N ALA A 72 -3.81 -9.76 6.01
CA ALA A 72 -4.61 -10.61 5.15
C ALA A 72 -3.91 -11.94 4.83
N ALA A 73 -2.60 -11.93 4.61
CA ALA A 73 -1.80 -13.14 4.42
C ALA A 73 -1.83 -14.03 5.67
N ALA A 74 -1.64 -13.45 6.87
CA ALA A 74 -1.65 -14.19 8.13
C ALA A 74 -3.02 -14.83 8.42
N ILE A 75 -4.11 -14.10 8.16
CA ILE A 75 -5.48 -14.62 8.31
C ILE A 75 -5.70 -15.81 7.35
N ASN A 76 -5.36 -15.65 6.08
CA ASN A 76 -5.54 -16.70 5.08
C ASN A 76 -4.67 -17.92 5.34
N PHE A 77 -3.44 -17.73 5.83
CA PHE A 77 -2.58 -18.83 6.24
C PHE A 77 -3.14 -19.58 7.45
N LYS A 78 -3.74 -18.88 8.41
CA LYS A 78 -4.44 -19.50 9.55
C LYS A 78 -5.67 -20.28 9.09
N ILE A 79 -6.45 -19.74 8.14
CA ILE A 79 -7.59 -20.44 7.54
C ILE A 79 -7.13 -21.72 6.82
N ALA A 80 -6.07 -21.65 6.01
CA ALA A 80 -5.53 -22.78 5.27
C ALA A 80 -5.11 -23.94 6.18
N ARG A 81 -4.49 -23.63 7.33
CA ARG A 81 -4.06 -24.64 8.32
C ARG A 81 -5.21 -25.33 9.05
N LEU A 82 -6.37 -24.68 9.14
CA LEU A 82 -7.54 -25.18 9.88
C LEU A 82 -8.62 -25.77 8.97
N ALA A 83 -8.48 -25.58 7.65
CA ALA A 83 -9.42 -26.12 6.67
C ALA A 83 -9.25 -27.63 6.52
N VAL A 84 -10.37 -28.36 6.57
CA VAL A 84 -10.44 -29.81 6.33
C VAL A 84 -10.70 -30.12 4.86
N ASP A 85 -11.25 -29.16 4.11
CA ASP A 85 -11.53 -29.27 2.68
C ASP A 85 -10.33 -28.79 1.86
N ASP A 86 -9.79 -29.66 1.00
CA ASP A 86 -8.61 -29.39 0.17
C ASP A 86 -8.80 -28.20 -0.78
N GLY A 87 -10.02 -27.97 -1.26
CA GLY A 87 -10.35 -26.85 -2.14
C GLY A 87 -10.29 -25.52 -1.40
N VAL A 88 -10.87 -25.45 -0.20
CA VAL A 88 -10.79 -24.27 0.68
C VAL A 88 -9.35 -24.01 1.10
N GLN A 89 -8.60 -25.05 1.46
CA GLN A 89 -7.19 -24.95 1.84
C GLN A 89 -6.33 -24.39 0.70
N SER A 90 -6.51 -24.91 -0.52
CA SER A 90 -5.75 -24.47 -1.71
C SER A 90 -6.02 -22.99 -2.04
N ILE A 91 -7.29 -22.57 -1.98
CA ILE A 91 -7.68 -21.17 -2.22
C ILE A 91 -7.08 -20.25 -1.14
N ALA A 92 -7.15 -20.65 0.13
CA ALA A 92 -6.57 -19.85 1.21
C ALA A 92 -5.05 -19.68 1.07
N TYR A 93 -4.32 -20.73 0.67
CA TYR A 93 -2.88 -20.62 0.37
C TYR A 93 -2.60 -19.72 -0.83
N LEU A 94 -3.41 -19.80 -1.89
CA LEU A 94 -3.27 -18.93 -3.06
C LEU A 94 -3.42 -17.45 -2.68
N PHE A 95 -4.41 -17.12 -1.85
CA PHE A 95 -4.60 -15.75 -1.34
C PHE A 95 -3.44 -15.33 -0.44
N ALA A 96 -2.98 -16.18 0.48
CA ALA A 96 -1.84 -15.88 1.34
C ALA A 96 -0.57 -15.57 0.51
N PHE A 97 -0.30 -16.36 -0.53
CA PHE A 97 0.80 -16.13 -1.46
C PHE A 97 0.63 -14.83 -2.26
N GLY A 98 -0.58 -14.59 -2.80
CA GLY A 98 -0.89 -13.36 -3.54
C GLY A 98 -0.67 -12.09 -2.71
N PHE A 99 -1.06 -12.10 -1.43
CA PHE A 99 -0.80 -10.99 -0.51
C PHE A 99 0.69 -10.80 -0.22
N ALA A 100 1.46 -11.88 -0.07
CA ALA A 100 2.91 -11.79 0.08
C ALA A 100 3.58 -11.14 -1.15
N LEU A 101 3.14 -11.50 -2.37
CA LEU A 101 3.60 -10.83 -3.59
C LEU A 101 3.17 -9.36 -3.64
N ALA A 102 1.96 -9.03 -3.19
CA ALA A 102 1.49 -7.66 -3.10
C ALA A 102 2.38 -6.81 -2.17
N VAL A 103 2.85 -7.36 -1.04
CA VAL A 103 3.82 -6.68 -0.16
C VAL A 103 5.08 -6.31 -0.94
N VAL A 104 5.66 -7.23 -1.70
CA VAL A 104 6.86 -6.98 -2.52
C VAL A 104 6.57 -5.91 -3.57
N GLY A 105 5.43 -5.99 -4.27
CA GLY A 105 5.01 -5.00 -5.26
C GLY A 105 4.84 -3.59 -4.67
N TRP A 106 4.25 -3.48 -3.47
CA TRP A 106 4.10 -2.20 -2.78
C TRP A 106 5.43 -1.61 -2.31
N LEU A 107 6.33 -2.46 -1.84
CA LEU A 107 7.68 -2.04 -1.46
C LEU A 107 8.45 -1.48 -2.67
N LEU A 108 8.42 -2.20 -3.80
CA LEU A 108 9.05 -1.75 -5.04
C LEU A 108 8.43 -0.44 -5.54
N THR A 109 7.10 -0.33 -5.52
CA THR A 109 6.39 0.88 -5.96
C THR A 109 6.81 2.10 -5.15
N GLY A 110 6.86 2.00 -3.82
CA GLY A 110 7.29 3.16 -3.03
C GLY A 110 8.78 3.46 -3.12
N LEU A 111 9.65 2.47 -3.38
CA LEU A 111 11.06 2.74 -3.72
C LEU A 111 11.18 3.50 -5.05
N SER A 112 10.41 3.11 -6.07
CA SER A 112 10.37 3.80 -7.37
C SER A 112 9.86 5.24 -7.23
N GLU A 113 8.78 5.45 -6.48
CA GLU A 113 8.27 6.79 -6.21
C GLU A 113 9.28 7.64 -5.42
N PHE A 114 9.91 7.07 -4.39
CA PHE A 114 10.97 7.75 -3.62
C PHE A 114 12.10 8.22 -4.55
N ALA A 115 12.57 7.35 -5.44
CA ALA A 115 13.62 7.69 -6.40
C ALA A 115 13.18 8.81 -7.37
N TYR A 116 11.94 8.77 -7.85
CA TYR A 116 11.36 9.80 -8.71
C TYR A 116 11.30 11.17 -8.00
N TYR A 117 10.69 11.25 -6.82
CA TYR A 117 10.55 12.52 -6.10
C TYR A 117 11.90 13.09 -5.68
N ARG A 118 12.85 12.24 -5.27
CA ARG A 118 14.21 12.67 -4.97
C ARG A 118 14.88 13.31 -6.20
N ARG A 119 14.63 12.79 -7.40
CA ARG A 119 15.16 13.36 -8.65
C ARG A 119 14.53 14.73 -8.93
N VAL A 120 13.20 14.84 -8.91
CA VAL A 120 12.47 16.10 -9.14
C VAL A 120 12.92 17.19 -8.15
N LEU A 121 13.05 16.84 -6.87
CA LEU A 121 13.51 17.78 -5.84
C LEU A 121 14.95 18.24 -6.08
N LYS A 122 15.85 17.35 -6.53
CA LYS A 122 17.25 17.71 -6.84
C LYS A 122 17.32 18.64 -8.04
N GLU A 123 16.46 18.46 -9.04
CA GLU A 123 16.38 19.32 -10.22
C GLU A 123 15.84 20.72 -9.85
N ALA A 124 14.82 20.79 -9.00
CA ALA A 124 14.23 22.05 -8.53
C ALA A 124 15.12 22.88 -7.59
N THR A 125 16.30 22.38 -7.20
CA THR A 125 17.26 23.07 -6.31
C THR A 125 18.58 23.43 -6.97
N LYS A 126 18.71 23.25 -8.28
CA LYS A 126 19.95 23.51 -9.03
C LYS A 126 20.09 24.94 -9.56
N ASP A 127 19.06 25.76 -9.37
CA ASP A 127 19.06 27.21 -9.62
C ASP A 127 19.44 27.97 -8.34
#